data_AF-A0A455U6V4-F1
#
_entry.id   AF-A0A455U6V4-F1
#
_cell.length_a   1.000
_cell.length_b   1.000
_cell.length_c   1.000
_cell.angle_alpha   90.00
_cell.angle_beta   90.00
_cell.angle_gamma   90.00
#
_symmetry.space_group_name_H-M   'P 1'
#
loop_
_entity.id
_entity.type
_entity.pdbx_description
1 polymer ?
#
loop_
_entity_poly.entity_id
_entity_poly.type
_entity_poly.pdbx_seq_one_letter_code
_entity_poly.pdbx_strand_id
1 'polypeptide(L)' 'MKLLQRLMEEAPSVVARDDLETLLWADERPDGDALRSHLYKLRQAIDRPFDSPLIHTVHRIGYRIAEDAR' A
#
# COMPACT_ATOMS: atom_id res chain seq x y z
N MET A 1 6.23 2.52 -9.46
CA MET A 1 4.92 3.19 -9.41
C MET A 1 3.70 2.24 -9.41
N LYS A 2 3.86 0.94 -9.75
CA LYS A 2 2.76 -0.04 -9.81
C LYS A 2 1.94 -0.19 -8.50
N LEU A 3 2.60 -0.10 -7.34
CA LEU A 3 1.93 -0.25 -6.04
C LEU A 3 0.89 0.83 -5.78
N LEU A 4 1.25 2.10 -6.01
CA LEU A 4 0.34 3.23 -5.88
C LEU A 4 -0.84 3.09 -6.83
N GLN A 5 -0.55 2.80 -8.10
CA GLN A 5 -1.56 2.63 -9.13
C GLN A 5 -2.60 1.57 -8.71
N ARG A 6 -2.14 0.38 -8.27
CA ARG A 6 -3.04 -0.69 -7.83
C ARG A 6 -3.92 -0.27 -6.65
N LEU A 7 -3.34 0.42 -5.67
CA LEU A 7 -4.08 0.91 -4.51
C LEU A 7 -5.10 2.00 -4.89
N MET A 8 -4.80 2.83 -5.90
CA MET A 8 -5.71 3.87 -6.40
C MET A 8 -6.84 3.28 -7.25
N GLU A 9 -6.57 2.25 -8.06
CA GLU A 9 -7.58 1.54 -8.86
C GLU A 9 -8.64 0.87 -7.99
N GLU A 10 -8.24 0.36 -6.82
CA GLU A 10 -9.12 -0.35 -5.91
C GLU A 10 -9.71 0.54 -4.80
N ALA A 11 -9.26 1.79 -4.69
CA ALA A 11 -9.70 2.70 -3.62
C ALA A 11 -11.23 2.89 -3.64
N PRO A 12 -11.93 2.83 -2.48
CA PRO A 12 -11.40 2.75 -1.11
C PRO A 12 -11.24 1.31 -0.55
N SER A 13 -11.32 0.29 -1.40
CA SER A 13 -11.24 -1.13 -1.01
C SER A 13 -9.84 -1.53 -0.57
N VAL A 14 -9.77 -2.60 0.21
CA VAL A 14 -8.51 -3.18 0.67
C VAL A 14 -7.93 -4.09 -0.41
N VAL A 15 -6.69 -3.84 -0.79
CA VAL A 15 -5.92 -4.76 -1.62
C VAL A 15 -5.14 -5.70 -0.72
N ALA A 16 -5.26 -7.01 -0.97
CA ALA A 16 -4.63 -8.03 -0.15
C ALA A 16 -3.10 -7.90 -0.19
N ARG A 17 -2.45 -8.25 0.91
CA ARG A 17 -0.98 -8.24 0.99
C ARG A 17 -0.37 -9.10 -0.12
N ASP A 18 -0.87 -10.31 -0.29
CA ASP A 18 -0.32 -11.28 -1.23
C ASP A 18 -0.43 -10.76 -2.68
N ASP A 19 -1.56 -10.15 -3.05
CA ASP A 19 -1.73 -9.53 -4.38
C ASP A 19 -0.70 -8.43 -4.65
N LEU A 20 -0.42 -7.59 -3.64
CA LEU A 20 0.57 -6.53 -3.76
C LEU A 20 2.00 -7.08 -3.86
N GLU A 21 2.28 -8.20 -3.18
CA GLU A 21 3.57 -8.88 -3.28
C GLU A 21 3.74 -9.57 -4.63
N THR A 22 2.73 -10.28 -5.11
CA THR A 22 2.70 -10.88 -6.45
C THR A 22 2.84 -9.83 -7.54
N LEU A 23 2.19 -8.67 -7.40
CA LEU A 23 2.33 -7.56 -8.36
C LEU A 23 3.76 -7.01 -8.45
N LEU A 24 4.49 -7.01 -7.34
CA LEU A 24 5.83 -6.43 -7.25
C LEU A 24 6.94 -7.42 -7.59
N TRP A 25 6.78 -8.68 -7.19
CA TRP A 25 7.86 -9.67 -7.22
C TRP A 25 7.48 -10.98 -7.92
N ALA A 26 6.20 -11.20 -8.25
CA ALA A 26 5.70 -12.47 -8.79
C ALA A 26 6.21 -13.67 -7.95
N ASP A 27 7.16 -14.45 -8.48
CA ASP A 27 7.75 -15.62 -7.84
C ASP A 27 9.06 -15.33 -7.05
N GLU A 28 9.67 -14.15 -7.22
CA GLU A 28 10.96 -13.78 -6.62
C GLU A 28 10.78 -12.87 -5.40
N ARG A 29 9.99 -13.32 -4.42
CA ARG A 29 9.73 -12.53 -3.21
C ARG A 29 11.02 -12.39 -2.37
N PRO A 30 11.55 -11.17 -2.18
CA PRO A 30 12.65 -10.94 -1.25
C PRO A 30 12.18 -11.13 0.20
N ASP A 31 13.13 -11.19 1.15
CA ASP A 31 12.89 -11.29 2.59
C ASP A 31 11.74 -10.36 3.05
N GLY A 32 10.91 -10.82 4.00
CA GLY A 32 9.51 -10.41 4.25
C GLY A 32 9.17 -8.92 4.50
N ASP A 33 10.15 -8.03 4.42
CA ASP A 33 10.06 -6.60 4.75
C ASP A 33 10.09 -5.68 3.53
N ALA A 34 10.24 -6.23 2.32
CA ALA A 34 10.30 -5.43 1.10
C ALA A 34 9.00 -4.65 0.83
N LEU A 35 7.83 -5.27 1.02
CA LEU A 35 6.54 -4.56 0.87
C LEU A 35 6.40 -3.42 1.87
N ARG A 36 6.80 -3.65 3.12
CA ARG A 36 6.77 -2.62 4.17
C ARG A 36 7.68 -1.45 3.82
N SER A 37 8.87 -1.74 3.29
CA SER A 37 9.82 -0.72 2.83
C SER A 37 9.29 0.09 1.65
N HIS A 38 8.62 -0.56 0.69
CA HIS A 38 7.97 0.11 -0.43
C HIS A 38 6.83 1.03 0.01
N LEU A 39 5.97 0.56 0.91
CA LEU A 39 4.89 1.37 1.47
C LEU A 39 5.43 2.53 2.29
N TYR A 40 6.50 2.33 3.06
CA TYR A 40 7.11 3.42 3.80
C TYR A 40 7.57 4.56 2.88
N LYS A 41 8.23 4.24 1.76
CA LYS A 41 8.59 5.22 0.74
C LYS A 41 7.35 5.91 0.14
N LEU A 42 6.28 5.15 -0.06
CA LEU A 42 5.03 5.69 -0.58
C LEU A 42 4.38 6.69 0.40
N ARG A 43 4.34 6.35 1.69
CA ARG A 43 3.84 7.25 2.76
C ARG A 43 4.68 8.51 2.89
N GLN A 44 6.00 8.42 2.74
CA GLN A 44 6.85 9.62 2.73
C GLN A 44 6.53 10.57 1.57
N ALA A 45 6.14 10.03 0.42
CA ALA A 45 5.81 10.84 -0.75
C ALA A 45 4.36 11.36 -0.74
N ILE A 46 3.42 10.60 -0.16
CA ILE A 46 1.97 10.85 -0.28
C ILE A 46 1.34 11.33 1.02
N ASP A 47 1.73 10.78 2.17
CA ASP A 47 1.11 11.17 3.44
C ASP A 47 1.86 12.34 4.08
N ARG A 48 3.20 12.34 4.05
CA ARG A 48 4.01 13.36 4.74
C ARG A 48 3.73 14.82 4.32
N PRO A 49 3.48 15.14 3.03
CA PRO A 49 3.23 16.53 2.63
C PRO A 49 1.83 17.06 2.96
N PHE A 50 0.93 16.24 3.50
CA PHE A 50 -0.48 16.57 3.71
C PHE A 50 -0.93 16.27 5.13
N ASP A 51 -2.00 16.93 5.59
CA ASP A 51 -2.47 16.83 6.98
C ASP A 51 -3.20 15.52 7.29
N SER A 52 -3.62 14.77 6.27
CA SER A 52 -4.40 13.55 6.43
C SER A 52 -3.72 12.38 5.69
N PRO A 53 -3.39 11.28 6.39
CA PRO A 53 -2.81 10.11 5.75
C PRO A 53 -3.86 9.41 4.89
N LEU A 54 -3.49 9.05 3.66
CA LEU A 54 -4.36 8.32 2.74
C LEU A 54 -4.07 6.82 2.75
N ILE A 55 -2.84 6.40 3.05
CA ILE A 55 -2.43 4.99 2.96
C ILE A 55 -2.60 4.28 4.31
N HIS A 56 -3.65 3.48 4.40
CA HIS A 56 -4.04 2.76 5.61
C HIS A 56 -3.59 1.30 5.59
N THR A 57 -3.08 0.83 6.73
CA THR A 57 -2.82 -0.61 6.94
C THR A 57 -4.07 -1.26 7.51
N VAL A 58 -4.57 -2.30 6.86
CA VAL A 58 -5.66 -3.13 7.38
C VAL A 58 -5.05 -4.43 7.90
N HIS A 59 -5.03 -4.55 9.23
CA HIS A 59 -4.32 -5.62 9.92
C HIS A 59 -4.74 -7.00 9.41
N ARG A 60 -3.75 -7.85 9.08
CA ARG A 60 -3.91 -9.22 8.51
C ARG A 60 -4.60 -9.31 7.15
N ILE A 61 -4.97 -8.20 6.52
CA ILE A 61 -5.61 -8.20 5.19
C ILE A 61 -4.68 -7.59 4.15
N GLY A 62 -4.26 -6.34 4.36
CA GLY A 62 -3.44 -5.64 3.38
C GLY A 62 -3.49 -4.13 3.55
N TYR A 63 -3.66 -3.42 2.44
CA TYR A 63 -3.52 -1.96 2.40
C TYR A 63 -4.60 -1.33 1.54
N ARG A 64 -4.98 -0.09 1.86
CA ARG A 64 -5.95 0.68 1.07
C ARG A 64 -5.54 2.15 0.99
N ILE A 65 -6.05 2.84 -0.03
CA ILE A 65 -6.09 4.30 -0.08
C ILE A 65 -7.51 4.75 0.25
N ALA A 66 -7.67 5.56 1.28
CA ALA A 66 -8.96 6.14 1.66
C ALA A 66 -8.74 7.41 2.47
N GLU A 67 -9.68 8.34 2.38
CA GLU A 67 -9.78 9.42 3.36
C GLU A 67 -10.20 8.82 4.71
N ASP A 68 -9.73 9.41 5.82
CA ASP A 68 -10.26 9.09 7.13
C ASP A 68 -11.74 9.50 7.15
N ALA A 69 -12.62 8.50 7.07
CA ALA A 69 -14.04 8.70 7.28
C ALA A 69 -14.22 9.20 8.71
N ARG A 70 -14.49 10.50 8.86
CA ARG A 70 -15.02 11.07 10.10
C ARG A 70 -16.40 10.50 10.41
#